data_AF-A0A5E4HKQ5-F1
#
_entry.id   AF-A0A5E4HKQ5-F1
#
_cell.length_a   1.000
_cell.length_b   1.000
_cell.length_c   1.000
_cell.angle_alpha   90.00
_cell.angle_beta   90.00
_cell.angle_gamma   90.00
#
_symmetry.space_group_name_H-M   'P 1'
#
loop_
_entity.id
_entity.type
_entity.pdbx_description
1 polymer ?
#
loop_
_entity_poly.entity_id
_entity_poly.type
_entity_poly.pdbx_seq_one_letter_code
_entity_poly.pdbx_strand_id
1 'polypeptide(L)' 'MKDKTHTEQVIRWAEFVKTHPRSIWIREVGPLIDAQIIMANAFYERLAKTEGGIEKIKKLRKLEK' A
#
# COMPACT_ATOMS: atom_id res chain seq x y z
N MET A 1 4.86 15.85 15.25
CA MET A 1 3.44 16.29 15.20
C MET A 1 2.81 15.57 14.02
N LYS A 2 1.80 14.72 14.20
CA LYS A 2 1.11 14.12 13.05
C LYS A 2 0.49 15.26 12.23
N ASP A 3 0.76 15.27 10.92
CA ASP A 3 0.26 16.28 10.02
C ASP A 3 -1.28 16.34 10.12
N LYS A 4 -1.83 17.54 10.37
CA LYS A 4 -3.27 17.73 10.57
C LYS A 4 -4.04 17.32 9.31
N THR A 5 -3.44 17.55 8.14
CA THR A 5 -4.00 17.19 6.83
C THR A 5 -4.22 15.68 6.69
N HIS A 6 -3.29 14.87 7.19
CA HIS A 6 -3.39 13.41 7.17
C HIS A 6 -4.57 12.93 8.03
N THR A 7 -4.74 13.51 9.22
CA THR A 7 -5.86 13.14 10.11
C THR A 7 -7.21 13.50 9.50
N GLU A 8 -7.32 14.68 8.89
CA GLU A 8 -8.53 15.13 8.21
C GLU A 8 -8.91 14.23 7.02
N GLN A 9 -7.92 13.81 6.22
CA GLN A 9 -8.16 12.88 5.11
C GLN A 9 -8.69 11.53 5.61
N VAL A 10 -8.13 11.00 6.70
CA VAL A 10 -8.61 9.75 7.31
C VAL A 10 -10.05 9.89 7.79
N ILE A 11 -10.40 11.00 8.44
CA ILE A 11 -11.77 11.27 8.91
C ILE A 11 -12.74 11.34 7.72
N ARG A 12 -12.43 12.14 6.70
CA ARG A 12 -13.26 12.27 5.50
C ARG A 12 -13.46 10.94 4.78
N TRP A 13 -12.40 10.15 4.67
CA TRP A 13 -12.49 8.82 4.07
C TRP A 13 -13.38 7.88 4.90
N ALA A 14 -13.23 7.89 6.22
CA ALA A 14 -14.06 7.08 7.11
C ALA A 14 -15.55 7.47 7.02
N GLU A 15 -15.87 8.75 6.92
CA GLU A 15 -17.23 9.25 6.71
C GLU A 15 -17.78 8.82 5.35
N PHE A 16 -16.99 8.93 4.29
CA PHE A 16 -17.37 8.49 2.95
C PHE A 16 -17.73 7.00 2.91
N VAL A 17 -16.89 6.14 3.50
CA VAL A 17 -17.13 4.69 3.56
C VAL A 17 -18.37 4.35 4.38
N LYS A 18 -18.65 5.08 5.48
CA LYS A 18 -19.85 4.88 6.31
C LYS A 18 -21.15 5.26 5.59
N THR A 19 -21.10 6.27 4.74
CA THR A 19 -22.29 6.88 4.10
C THR A 19 -22.60 6.31 2.72
N HIS A 20 -21.66 5.57 2.12
CA HIS A 20 -21.81 5.02 0.77
C HIS A 20 -21.77 3.48 0.76
N PRO A 21 -22.58 2.82 -0.07
CA PRO A 21 -22.51 1.37 -0.26
C PRO A 21 -21.16 0.93 -0.82
N ARG A 22 -20.78 -0.32 -0.53
CA ARG A 22 -19.51 -0.91 -0.95
C ARG A 22 -19.25 -0.82 -2.45
N SER A 23 -20.28 -0.97 -3.28
CA SER A 23 -20.17 -0.89 -4.74
C SER A 23 -19.63 0.45 -5.25
N ILE A 24 -19.75 1.51 -4.44
CA ILE A 24 -19.26 2.86 -4.77
C ILE A 24 -17.82 3.02 -4.29
N TRP A 25 -17.58 2.94 -2.97
CA TRP A 25 -16.25 3.28 -2.45
C TRP A 25 -15.17 2.29 -2.85
N ILE A 26 -15.52 1.04 -3.19
CA ILE A 26 -14.52 0.07 -3.68
C ILE A 26 -13.92 0.47 -5.04
N ARG A 27 -14.67 1.21 -5.86
CA ARG A 27 -14.18 1.73 -7.15
C ARG A 27 -13.11 2.81 -6.97
N GLU A 28 -13.23 3.59 -5.90
CA GLU A 28 -12.26 4.63 -5.53
C GLU A 28 -10.99 4.03 -4.91
N VAL A 29 -11.12 2.94 -4.15
CA VAL A 29 -9.99 2.28 -3.48
C VAL A 29 -9.17 1.40 -4.41
N GLY A 30 -9.81 0.75 -5.40
CA GLY A 30 -9.14 -0.16 -6.33
C GLY A 30 -7.87 0.43 -6.95
N PRO A 31 -7.95 1.60 -7.63
CA PRO A 31 -6.79 2.25 -8.23
C PRO A 31 -5.68 2.58 -7.22
N LEU A 32 -6.04 2.94 -5.99
CA LEU A 32 -5.06 3.21 -4.94
C LEU A 32 -4.30 1.92 -4.56
N ILE A 33 -5.02 0.82 -4.34
CA ILE A 33 -4.41 -0.48 -4.02
C ILE A 33 -3.51 -0.93 -5.18
N ASP A 34 -3.99 -0.83 -6.42
CA ASP A 34 -3.24 -1.21 -7.62
C ASP A 34 -1.93 -0.42 -7.72
N ALA A 35 -1.98 0.89 -7.47
CA ALA A 35 -0.79 1.74 -7.43
C ALA A 35 0.21 1.30 -6.34
N GLN A 36 -0.28 0.94 -5.14
CA GLN A 36 0.59 0.43 -4.08
C GLN A 36 1.23 -0.92 -4.45
N ILE A 37 0.51 -1.81 -5.12
CA ILE A 37 1.03 -3.08 -5.61
C ILE A 37 2.12 -2.84 -6.65
N ILE A 38 1.89 -1.95 -7.61
CA ILE A 38 2.89 -1.58 -8.64
C ILE A 38 4.16 -1.03 -7.97
N MET A 39 4.01 -0.13 -7.01
CA MET A 39 5.16 0.43 -6.28
C MET A 39 5.92 -0.63 -5.48
N ALA A 40 5.21 -1.54 -4.82
CA ALA A 40 5.82 -2.65 -4.09
C ALA A 40 6.61 -3.58 -5.02
N ASN A 41 6.05 -3.93 -6.18
CA ASN A 41 6.73 -4.74 -7.19
C ASN A 41 8.00 -4.05 -7.68
N ALA A 42 7.90 -2.77 -8.05
CA ALA A 42 9.04 -1.98 -8.50
C ALA A 42 10.13 -1.86 -7.42
N PHE A 43 9.74 -1.75 -6.13
CA PHE A 43 10.69 -1.81 -5.02
C PHE A 43 11.43 -3.15 -4.97
N TYR A 44 10.71 -4.27 -5.04
CA TYR A 44 11.33 -5.59 -5.01
C TYR A 44 12.23 -5.86 -6.22
N GLU A 45 11.85 -5.41 -7.41
CA GLU A 45 12.68 -5.50 -8.62
C GLU A 45 13.98 -4.71 -8.48
N ARG A 46 13.93 -3.50 -7.90
CA ARG A 46 15.13 -2.72 -7.62
C ARG A 46 15.99 -3.38 -6.57
N LEU A 47 15.39 -3.87 -5.49
CA LEU A 47 16.10 -4.56 -4.42
C LEU A 47 16.78 -5.83 -4.91
N ALA A 48 16.15 -6.59 -5.81
CA ALA A 48 16.74 -7.81 -6.39
C ALA A 48 18.05 -7.55 -7.16
N LYS A 49 18.25 -6.34 -7.67
CA LYS A 49 19.44 -5.93 -8.44
C LYS A 49 20.60 -5.46 -7.56
N THR A 50 20.39 -5.23 -6.26
CA THR A 50 21.45 -4.83 -5.33
C THR A 50 22.19 -6.05 -4.80
N GLU A 51 23.46 -5.89 -4.41
CA GLU A 51 24.24 -6.93 -3.75
C GLU A 51 23.54 -7.45 -2.47
N GLY A 52 23.38 -8.76 -2.33
CA GLY A 52 22.64 -9.40 -1.23
C GLY A 52 21.12 -9.13 -1.21
N GLY A 53 20.60 -8.50 -2.28
CA GLY A 53 19.20 -8.09 -2.37
C GLY A 53 18.22 -9.26 -2.39
N ILE A 54 18.56 -10.35 -3.08
CA ILE A 54 17.74 -11.56 -3.16
C ILE A 54 17.59 -12.22 -1.78
N GLU A 55 18.66 -12.32 -1.00
CA GLU A 55 18.67 -12.84 0.37
C GLU A 55 17.78 -11.98 1.28
N LYS A 56 17.88 -10.66 1.13
CA LYS A 56 17.02 -9.73 1.87
C LYS A 56 15.54 -9.88 1.51
N ILE A 57 15.21 -10.12 0.24
CA ILE A 57 13.84 -10.39 -0.19
C ILE A 57 13.31 -11.69 0.42
N LYS A 58 14.11 -12.76 0.45
CA LYS A 58 13.74 -14.04 1.07
C LYS A 58 13.40 -13.86 2.56
N LYS A 59 14.22 -13.10 3.30
CA LYS A 59 13.95 -12.71 4.70
C LYS A 59 12.65 -11.94 4.85
N LEU A 60 12.46 -10.89 4.06
CA LEU A 60 11.27 -10.03 4.12
C LEU A 60 9.97 -10.81 3.83
N ARG A 61 10.03 -11.78 2.92
CA ARG A 61 8.87 -12.62 2.58
C ARG A 61 8.68 -13.80 3.53
N LYS A 62 9.52 -13.95 4.58
CA LYS A 62 9.52 -15.10 5.49
C LYS A 62 9.59 -16.44 4.74
N LEU A 63 10.35 -16.46 3.63
CA LEU A 63 10.57 -17.64 2.80
C LEU A 63 11.80 -18.43 3.25
N GLU A 64 12.47 -18.01 4.32
CA GLU A 64 13.49 -18.82 4.99
C GLU A 64 12.79 -20.00 5.69
N LYS A 65 13.09 -21.22 5.22
CA LYS A 65 12.78 -22.48 5.92
C LYS A 65 13.87 -22.79 6.93
#